data_AF-A0A1F8JK79-F1
#
_entry.id   AF-A0A1F8JK79-F1
#
_cell.length_a   1.000
_cell.length_b   1.000
_cell.length_c   1.000
_cell.angle_alpha   90.00
_cell.angle_beta   90.00
_cell.angle_gamma   90.00
#
_symmetry.space_group_name_H-M   'P 1'
#
loop_
_entity.id
_entity.type
_entity.pdbx_description
1 polymer ?
#
loop_
_entity_poly.entity_id
_entity_poly.type
_entity_poly.pdbx_seq_one_letter_code
_entity_poly.pdbx_strand_id
1 'polypeptide(L)'
;MFLDNMGAAAATSIDLPVKMICITCYSVEGDAPPRWMVRLSTAPNPVQPWHVKTDDGSYWQDAGGEFYPEFLGATVDNDDCSTALEQAFRAHMFLKMRLRGMGNTYKCRKQVNFDTFGFSNGGCDVDFNGMGRSCISFAPDVPAPCFFLGSSQTQNNFWGRFVNLEIDANVDGVAAQFGRTDLQDPTNDFVITVNVTNASTGGGAQAIVLNAIYSSLLNIVGNCGATGSGLAAIQLNRCNMCRGFLAPGHCNQGLVFANYCNGNSFSIDIEVLETGLVQADNTCAYNEIVGGVIANSSVGIDNHKGGPLRLRNVLIGGVTSLLSNPNAQDASWGGYGVTIDDSGQNPTGFSMPSMPGGGVWVLNKSCQPQWIAISGTSGSDSFQVRVRSWYDFSSEGTIVASGAPCGFVLQPGEQVCYSGSGASLSWTWRPLL
;
A
#
# COMPACT_ATOMS: atom_id res chain seq x y z
N MET A 1 0.03 -17.14 -36.98
CA MET A 1 -0.29 -15.75 -36.61
C MET A 1 -0.05 -15.67 -35.10
N PHE A 2 1.12 -15.36 -34.56
CA PHE A 2 2.07 -14.28 -34.88
C PHE A 2 3.52 -14.77 -34.77
N LEU A 3 4.16 -14.93 -35.92
CA LEU A 3 5.60 -15.06 -36.13
C LEU A 3 5.87 -14.28 -37.42
N ASP A 4 5.66 -12.96 -37.43
CA ASP A 4 5.90 -12.14 -38.62
C ASP A 4 6.21 -10.70 -38.17
N ASN A 5 7.51 -10.39 -38.05
CA ASN A 5 8.16 -9.10 -38.36
C ASN A 5 9.61 -9.02 -37.83
N MET A 6 10.37 -10.12 -37.89
CA MET A 6 11.82 -9.99 -38.02
C MET A 6 12.12 -9.85 -39.51
N GLY A 7 12.45 -8.64 -39.94
CA GLY A 7 12.79 -8.32 -41.31
C GLY A 7 13.85 -9.29 -41.86
N ALA A 8 13.57 -9.78 -43.07
CA ALA A 8 14.36 -10.77 -43.77
C ALA A 8 15.85 -10.37 -43.89
N ALA A 9 16.71 -11.09 -43.18
CA ALA A 9 18.07 -11.33 -43.62
C ALA A 9 18.08 -12.68 -44.35
N ALA A 10 18.33 -12.66 -45.65
CA ALA A 10 18.45 -13.85 -46.47
C ALA A 10 19.48 -14.81 -45.86
N ALA A 11 19.04 -16.05 -45.63
CA ALA A 11 19.90 -17.14 -45.22
C ALA A 11 20.89 -17.47 -46.35
N THR A 12 22.13 -17.05 -46.18
CA THR A 12 23.28 -17.63 -46.88
C THR A 12 24.37 -17.93 -45.86
N SER A 13 24.63 -19.23 -45.70
CA SER A 13 25.57 -19.92 -44.78
C SER A 13 25.13 -20.08 -43.32
N ILE A 14 24.84 -21.33 -42.94
CA ILE A 14 25.03 -21.82 -41.58
C ILE A 14 26.48 -22.28 -41.52
N ASP A 15 27.32 -21.62 -40.72
CA ASP A 15 28.43 -22.28 -39.98
C ASP A 15 29.15 -21.28 -39.07
N LEU A 16 28.76 -21.23 -37.81
CA LEU A 16 29.67 -21.18 -36.66
C LEU A 16 28.94 -21.92 -35.52
N PRO A 17 29.59 -22.83 -34.77
CA PRO A 17 28.96 -23.38 -33.57
C PRO A 17 28.58 -22.19 -32.68
N VAL A 18 27.30 -22.09 -32.31
CA VAL A 18 26.88 -21.17 -31.25
C VAL A 18 27.65 -21.60 -30.01
N LYS A 19 28.77 -20.93 -29.74
CA LYS A 19 29.55 -21.18 -28.52
C LYS A 19 28.68 -20.71 -27.37
N MET A 20 28.08 -21.65 -26.66
CA MET A 20 27.50 -21.39 -25.36
C MET A 20 28.56 -21.60 -24.30
N ILE A 21 28.63 -20.69 -23.34
CA ILE A 21 29.43 -20.86 -22.14
C ILE A 21 28.49 -20.86 -20.93
N CYS A 22 28.85 -21.63 -19.92
CA CYS A 22 28.21 -21.57 -18.61
C CYS A 22 29.10 -20.74 -17.68
N ILE A 23 28.53 -19.68 -17.11
CA ILE A 23 29.16 -18.93 -16.03
C ILE A 23 28.60 -19.48 -14.73
N THR A 24 29.47 -20.06 -13.89
CA THR A 24 29.07 -20.73 -12.64
C THR A 24 29.00 -19.79 -11.44
N CYS A 25 29.59 -18.60 -11.53
CA CYS A 25 29.57 -17.57 -10.50
C CYS A 25 29.92 -16.18 -11.05
N TYR A 26 29.65 -15.14 -10.26
CA TYR A 26 30.15 -13.79 -10.55
C TYR A 26 31.59 -13.61 -10.05
N SER A 27 31.81 -13.76 -8.74
CA SER A 27 33.12 -13.62 -8.08
C SER A 27 33.62 -14.92 -7.47
N VAL A 28 32.76 -15.61 -6.71
CA VAL A 28 33.09 -16.84 -5.98
C VAL A 28 32.03 -17.90 -6.27
N GLU A 29 32.45 -19.16 -6.37
CA GLU A 29 31.54 -20.28 -6.58
C GLU A 29 30.42 -20.30 -5.52
N GLY A 30 29.16 -20.32 -5.97
CA GLY A 30 27.99 -20.26 -5.09
C GLY A 30 27.35 -18.87 -4.94
N ASP A 31 28.01 -17.79 -5.37
CA ASP A 31 27.48 -16.42 -5.28
C ASP A 31 26.22 -16.18 -6.12
N ALA A 32 26.04 -16.95 -7.19
CA ALA A 32 24.94 -16.84 -8.13
C ALA A 32 24.60 -18.24 -8.69
N PRO A 33 23.37 -18.48 -9.17
CA PRO A 33 23.08 -19.70 -9.92
C PRO A 33 23.90 -19.71 -11.23
N PRO A 34 24.23 -20.89 -11.78
CA PRO A 34 24.86 -20.96 -13.09
C PRO A 34 23.98 -20.33 -14.17
N ARG A 35 24.59 -19.55 -15.07
CA ARG A 35 23.89 -18.94 -16.21
C ARG A 35 24.54 -19.31 -17.53
N TRP A 36 23.69 -19.60 -18.53
CA TRP A 36 24.12 -19.88 -19.88
C TRP A 36 24.19 -18.59 -20.70
N MET A 37 25.27 -18.46 -21.45
CA MET A 37 25.53 -17.30 -22.28
C MET A 37 25.80 -17.73 -23.71
N VAL A 38 25.23 -17.03 -24.67
CA VAL A 38 25.34 -17.25 -26.11
C VAL A 38 26.37 -16.28 -26.70
N ARG A 39 27.36 -16.80 -27.43
CA ARG A 39 28.33 -15.96 -28.15
C ARG A 39 27.65 -15.20 -29.28
N LEU A 40 27.98 -13.92 -29.38
CA LEU A 40 27.54 -13.04 -30.45
C LEU A 40 28.55 -13.00 -31.60
N SER A 41 28.04 -12.87 -32.82
CA SER A 41 28.86 -12.67 -34.03
C SER A 41 29.60 -11.33 -34.02
N THR A 42 29.06 -10.34 -33.32
CA THR A 42 29.63 -8.99 -33.18
C THR A 42 29.41 -8.47 -31.77
N ALA A 43 30.38 -7.72 -31.25
CA ALA A 43 30.24 -7.07 -29.96
C ALA A 43 29.08 -6.05 -29.98
N PRO A 44 28.15 -6.09 -29.00
CA PRO A 44 27.11 -5.08 -28.87
C PRO A 44 27.71 -3.69 -28.66
N ASN A 45 27.11 -2.68 -29.28
CA ASN A 45 27.44 -1.29 -29.02
C ASN A 45 26.15 -0.49 -28.71
N PRO A 46 26.00 0.09 -27.51
CA PRO A 46 26.93 0.02 -26.38
C PRO A 46 26.97 -1.36 -25.71
N VAL A 47 28.10 -1.68 -25.07
CA VAL A 47 28.22 -2.83 -24.18
C VAL A 47 27.44 -2.54 -22.91
N GLN A 48 26.52 -3.42 -22.53
CA GLN A 48 25.72 -3.32 -21.31
C GLN A 48 26.34 -4.15 -20.19
N PRO A 49 26.02 -3.87 -18.91
CA PRO A 49 26.58 -4.60 -17.77
C PRO A 49 26.26 -6.11 -17.72
N TRP A 50 25.16 -6.54 -18.35
CA TRP A 50 24.79 -7.95 -18.46
C TRP A 50 25.42 -8.68 -19.66
N HIS A 51 26.30 -8.00 -20.41
CA HIS A 51 27.12 -8.65 -21.45
C HIS A 51 28.45 -9.08 -20.85
N VAL A 52 28.97 -10.22 -21.30
CA VAL A 52 30.31 -10.68 -20.91
C VAL A 52 31.23 -10.60 -22.12
N LYS A 53 32.36 -9.92 -21.97
CA LYS A 53 33.40 -9.84 -23.00
C LYS A 53 34.61 -10.62 -22.53
N THR A 54 35.04 -11.57 -23.34
CA THR A 54 36.29 -12.32 -23.17
C THR A 54 37.19 -12.05 -24.37
N ASP A 55 38.43 -12.55 -24.33
CA ASP A 55 39.36 -12.47 -25.47
C ASP A 55 38.80 -13.16 -26.72
N ASP A 56 37.97 -14.19 -26.54
CA ASP A 56 37.41 -14.98 -27.63
C ASP A 56 36.04 -14.49 -28.11
N GLY A 57 35.46 -13.45 -27.52
CA GLY A 57 34.25 -12.82 -28.06
C GLY A 57 33.39 -12.07 -27.06
N SER A 58 32.19 -11.71 -27.50
CA SER A 58 31.16 -11.13 -26.64
C SER A 58 30.02 -12.12 -26.49
N TYR A 59 29.46 -12.19 -25.29
CA TYR A 59 28.45 -13.16 -24.91
C TYR A 59 27.25 -12.43 -24.31
N TRP A 60 26.06 -12.90 -24.67
CA TRP A 60 24.78 -12.46 -24.14
C TRP A 60 24.13 -13.52 -23.29
N GLN A 61 23.35 -13.08 -22.31
CA GLN A 61 22.48 -13.96 -21.55
C GLN A 61 21.56 -14.71 -22.52
N ASP A 62 21.51 -16.04 -22.41
CA ASP A 62 20.57 -16.83 -23.20
C ASP A 62 19.13 -16.42 -22.84
N ALA A 63 18.31 -16.28 -23.87
CA ALA A 63 16.95 -15.76 -23.72
C ALA A 63 16.03 -16.88 -23.21
N GLY A 64 15.27 -16.58 -22.15
CA GLY A 64 14.27 -17.48 -21.61
C GLY A 64 14.60 -17.90 -20.18
N GLY A 65 14.01 -17.21 -19.22
CA GLY A 65 14.09 -17.59 -17.81
C GLY A 65 14.12 -16.41 -16.87
N GLU A 66 14.96 -16.54 -15.85
CA GLU A 66 15.09 -15.65 -14.71
C GLU A 66 16.42 -14.89 -14.78
N PHE A 67 16.41 -13.65 -14.32
CA PHE A 67 17.59 -12.82 -14.15
C PHE A 67 17.76 -12.51 -12.66
N TYR A 68 18.99 -12.51 -12.18
CA TYR A 68 19.32 -12.38 -10.77
C TYR A 68 20.25 -11.17 -10.55
N PRO A 69 20.07 -10.34 -9.52
CA PRO A 69 21.04 -9.30 -9.16
C PRO A 69 22.47 -9.82 -8.98
N GLU A 70 22.61 -11.06 -8.51
CA GLU A 70 23.87 -11.76 -8.28
C GLU A 70 24.70 -11.94 -9.57
N PHE A 71 24.03 -11.97 -10.73
CA PHE A 71 24.67 -11.98 -12.06
C PHE A 71 25.50 -10.75 -12.36
N LEU A 72 25.28 -9.68 -11.58
CA LEU A 72 25.93 -8.37 -11.70
C LEU A 72 26.67 -7.99 -10.40
N GLY A 73 26.88 -8.94 -9.48
CA GLY A 73 27.68 -8.75 -8.27
C GLY A 73 26.92 -8.29 -7.03
N ALA A 74 25.59 -8.44 -7.00
CA ALA A 74 24.81 -8.22 -5.78
C ALA A 74 24.90 -9.44 -4.83
N THR A 75 26.06 -9.67 -4.21
CA THR A 75 26.31 -10.82 -3.32
C THR A 75 26.14 -10.44 -1.85
N VAL A 76 26.00 -11.44 -0.96
CA VAL A 76 25.88 -11.23 0.50
C VAL A 76 27.11 -10.59 1.14
N ASP A 77 28.28 -10.83 0.56
CA ASP A 77 29.56 -10.28 1.02
C ASP A 77 29.80 -8.84 0.53
N ASN A 78 29.00 -8.37 -0.43
CA ASN A 78 29.15 -7.03 -0.96
C ASN A 78 28.53 -6.00 0.00
N ASP A 79 29.30 -4.97 0.32
CA ASP A 79 28.86 -3.87 1.19
C ASP A 79 28.05 -2.80 0.47
N ASP A 80 27.98 -2.84 -0.88
CA ASP A 80 27.12 -2.00 -1.70
C ASP A 80 26.61 -2.71 -2.98
N CYS A 81 25.34 -3.14 -2.94
CA CYS A 81 24.61 -3.78 -4.02
C CYS A 81 23.81 -2.79 -4.88
N SER A 82 23.80 -1.48 -4.57
CA SER A 82 22.89 -0.52 -5.21
C SER A 82 22.99 -0.54 -6.75
N THR A 83 24.21 -0.51 -7.29
CA THR A 83 24.41 -0.50 -8.75
C THR A 83 24.00 -1.81 -9.40
N ALA A 84 24.31 -2.95 -8.77
CA ALA A 84 23.98 -4.26 -9.30
C ALA A 84 22.46 -4.48 -9.37
N LEU A 85 21.71 -4.01 -8.37
CA LEU A 85 20.25 -4.04 -8.37
C LEU A 85 19.65 -3.21 -9.51
N GLU A 86 20.08 -1.97 -9.68
CA GLU A 86 19.60 -1.09 -10.77
C GLU A 86 19.89 -1.68 -12.15
N GLN A 87 21.09 -2.23 -12.34
CA GLN A 87 21.47 -2.85 -13.61
C GLN A 87 20.71 -4.17 -13.86
N ALA A 88 20.38 -4.92 -12.81
CA ALA A 88 19.57 -6.13 -12.93
C ALA A 88 18.13 -5.79 -13.31
N PHE A 89 17.58 -4.71 -12.77
CA PHE A 89 16.28 -4.20 -13.19
C PHE A 89 16.30 -3.73 -14.65
N ARG A 90 17.33 -2.99 -15.08
CA ARG A 90 17.49 -2.61 -16.49
C ARG A 90 17.60 -3.83 -17.42
N ALA A 91 18.37 -4.84 -17.00
CA ALA A 91 18.49 -6.10 -17.73
C ALA A 91 17.13 -6.82 -17.83
N HIS A 92 16.38 -6.89 -16.74
CA HIS A 92 15.01 -7.41 -16.71
C HIS A 92 14.11 -6.71 -17.74
N MET A 93 14.06 -5.38 -17.69
CA MET A 93 13.23 -4.59 -18.60
C MET A 93 13.67 -4.71 -20.06
N PHE A 94 14.98 -4.87 -20.33
CA PHE A 94 15.51 -5.01 -21.68
C PHE A 94 15.31 -6.42 -22.25
N LEU A 95 15.66 -7.45 -21.48
CA LEU A 95 15.66 -8.86 -21.89
C LEU A 95 14.29 -9.53 -21.76
N LYS A 96 13.34 -8.90 -21.05
CA LYS A 96 12.01 -9.46 -20.75
C LYS A 96 12.05 -10.79 -19.98
N MET A 97 13.10 -10.96 -19.17
CA MET A 97 13.29 -12.12 -18.28
C MET A 97 12.85 -11.74 -16.87
N ARG A 98 12.18 -12.61 -16.12
CA ARG A 98 11.73 -12.30 -14.74
C ARG A 98 12.91 -11.95 -13.82
N LEU A 99 12.84 -10.85 -13.07
CA LEU A 99 13.83 -10.54 -12.04
C LEU A 99 13.53 -11.33 -10.77
N ARG A 100 14.49 -12.12 -10.28
CA ARG A 100 14.38 -12.93 -9.06
C ARG A 100 15.48 -12.54 -8.08
N GLY A 101 15.19 -12.67 -6.79
CA GLY A 101 16.22 -12.67 -5.74
C GLY A 101 16.53 -14.09 -5.29
N MET A 102 17.74 -14.33 -4.78
CA MET A 102 18.10 -15.63 -4.22
C MET A 102 17.66 -15.84 -2.77
N GLY A 103 17.07 -14.83 -2.12
CA GLY A 103 16.79 -14.86 -0.68
C GLY A 103 17.94 -14.32 0.17
N ASN A 104 18.55 -13.23 -0.31
CA ASN A 104 19.65 -12.53 0.36
C ASN A 104 19.21 -11.14 0.85
N THR A 105 20.02 -10.57 1.75
CA THR A 105 19.97 -9.13 2.09
C THR A 105 20.96 -8.37 1.21
N TYR A 106 20.45 -7.49 0.36
CA TYR A 106 21.22 -6.62 -0.52
C TYR A 106 21.49 -5.27 0.17
N LYS A 107 22.69 -5.11 0.74
CA LYS A 107 23.09 -3.86 1.41
C LYS A 107 23.29 -2.75 0.38
N CYS A 108 22.71 -1.58 0.59
CA CYS A 108 22.72 -0.48 -0.36
C CYS A 108 23.30 0.78 0.29
N ARG A 109 24.27 1.42 -0.39
CA ARG A 109 24.90 2.68 0.05
C ARG A 109 24.45 3.89 -0.76
N LYS A 110 23.56 3.68 -1.73
CA LYS A 110 22.95 4.71 -2.57
C LYS A 110 21.48 4.39 -2.80
N GLN A 111 20.73 5.39 -3.22
CA GLN A 111 19.37 5.22 -3.71
C GLN A 111 19.36 4.16 -4.82
N VAL A 112 18.34 3.30 -4.82
CA VAL A 112 18.09 2.30 -5.87
C VAL A 112 16.88 2.73 -6.68
N ASN A 113 17.10 3.00 -7.96
CA ASN A 113 16.09 3.46 -8.91
C ASN A 113 15.75 2.39 -9.94
N PHE A 114 14.57 1.80 -9.79
CA PHE A 114 13.97 0.91 -10.78
C PHE A 114 13.19 1.77 -11.79
N ASP A 115 13.97 2.34 -12.71
CA ASP A 115 13.46 3.24 -13.76
C ASP A 115 12.86 2.48 -14.94
N THR A 116 11.57 2.71 -15.16
CA THR A 116 10.75 2.10 -16.21
C THR A 116 10.71 2.92 -17.52
N PHE A 117 11.35 4.09 -17.54
CA PHE A 117 11.40 4.94 -18.72
C PHE A 117 11.98 4.20 -19.94
N GLY A 118 11.31 4.33 -21.08
CA GLY A 118 11.70 3.65 -22.33
C GLY A 118 11.18 2.21 -22.45
N PHE A 119 10.44 1.71 -21.46
CA PHE A 119 9.92 0.33 -21.45
C PHE A 119 8.39 0.22 -21.28
N SER A 120 7.64 1.23 -21.72
CA SER A 120 6.19 1.43 -21.49
C SER A 120 5.25 0.23 -21.72
N ASN A 121 5.61 -0.71 -22.61
CA ASN A 121 4.78 -1.87 -22.98
C ASN A 121 5.37 -3.22 -22.56
N GLY A 122 6.45 -3.19 -21.79
CA GLY A 122 7.28 -4.36 -21.52
C GLY A 122 6.76 -5.33 -20.46
N GLY A 123 5.89 -4.84 -19.58
CA GLY A 123 5.62 -5.49 -18.31
C GLY A 123 6.82 -5.43 -17.36
N CYS A 124 6.54 -5.29 -16.08
CA CYS A 124 7.53 -5.46 -15.02
C CYS A 124 7.18 -6.75 -14.26
N ASP A 125 8.07 -7.73 -14.18
CA ASP A 125 7.87 -8.96 -13.39
C ASP A 125 9.08 -9.20 -12.50
N VAL A 126 8.95 -8.68 -11.29
CA VAL A 126 9.92 -8.72 -10.21
C VAL A 126 9.34 -9.55 -9.08
N ASP A 127 9.99 -10.67 -8.79
CA ASP A 127 9.49 -11.66 -7.83
C ASP A 127 10.65 -12.22 -7.02
N PHE A 128 10.88 -11.63 -5.86
CA PHE A 128 11.94 -12.04 -4.96
C PHE A 128 11.53 -13.28 -4.13
N ASN A 129 12.44 -13.82 -3.32
CA ASN A 129 12.26 -15.15 -2.71
C ASN A 129 11.43 -15.15 -1.40
N GLY A 130 10.58 -14.14 -1.20
CA GLY A 130 9.68 -14.00 -0.06
C GLY A 130 10.06 -12.85 0.88
N MET A 131 9.05 -12.24 1.50
CA MET A 131 9.23 -11.27 2.59
C MET A 131 9.93 -11.96 3.78
N GLY A 132 10.93 -11.31 4.38
CA GLY A 132 11.80 -11.92 5.41
C GLY A 132 12.91 -12.82 4.89
N ARG A 133 13.00 -13.06 3.57
CA ARG A 133 14.10 -13.80 2.93
C ARG A 133 14.90 -12.92 1.99
N SER A 134 14.21 -12.14 1.17
CA SER A 134 14.83 -11.16 0.30
C SER A 134 14.60 -9.75 0.82
N CYS A 135 15.68 -9.06 1.17
CA CYS A 135 15.63 -7.70 1.70
C CYS A 135 16.57 -6.78 0.92
N ILE A 136 16.09 -5.61 0.49
CA ILE A 136 16.95 -4.50 0.09
C ILE A 136 17.09 -3.59 1.32
N SER A 137 18.30 -3.53 1.87
CA SER A 137 18.58 -2.83 3.12
C SER A 137 19.47 -1.61 2.86
N PHE A 138 19.00 -0.43 3.26
CA PHE A 138 19.68 0.84 3.02
C PHE A 138 20.43 1.32 4.25
N ALA A 139 21.63 1.85 4.04
CA ALA A 139 22.36 2.56 5.08
C ALA A 139 21.62 3.87 5.47
N PRO A 140 21.75 4.35 6.72
CA PRO A 140 20.98 5.50 7.22
C PRO A 140 21.36 6.84 6.57
N ASP A 141 22.50 6.90 5.89
CA ASP A 141 23.00 8.07 5.15
C ASP A 141 22.52 8.12 3.69
N VAL A 142 21.75 7.13 3.24
CA VAL A 142 21.17 7.12 1.89
C VAL A 142 20.09 8.20 1.76
N PRO A 143 20.10 9.02 0.69
CA PRO A 143 19.05 10.00 0.44
C PRO A 143 17.66 9.35 0.29
N ALA A 144 16.63 10.01 0.81
CA ALA A 144 15.24 9.62 0.60
C ALA A 144 14.68 10.20 -0.73
N PRO A 145 13.82 9.48 -1.47
CA PRO A 145 13.41 8.10 -1.20
C PRO A 145 14.56 7.11 -1.43
N CYS A 146 14.77 6.15 -0.53
CA CYS A 146 15.88 5.19 -0.68
C CYS A 146 15.63 4.23 -1.84
N PHE A 147 14.40 3.76 -2.00
CA PHE A 147 13.96 2.95 -3.11
C PHE A 147 12.93 3.72 -3.94
N PHE A 148 13.11 3.72 -5.26
CA PHE A 148 12.16 4.29 -6.21
C PHE A 148 11.83 3.27 -7.30
N LEU A 149 10.54 3.04 -7.53
CA LEU A 149 10.04 2.36 -8.73
C LEU A 149 9.07 3.30 -9.46
N GLY A 150 9.40 3.65 -10.70
CA GLY A 150 8.60 4.57 -11.49
C GLY A 150 9.32 4.94 -12.79
N SER A 151 8.90 6.00 -13.45
CA SER A 151 9.56 6.49 -14.67
C SER A 151 10.32 7.79 -14.39
N SER A 152 11.57 7.88 -14.83
CA SER A 152 12.36 9.12 -14.73
C SER A 152 11.82 10.26 -15.61
N GLN A 153 10.93 9.96 -16.57
CA GLN A 153 10.22 10.95 -17.39
C GLN A 153 8.70 10.74 -17.38
N THR A 154 7.94 11.70 -17.93
CA THR A 154 6.49 11.58 -18.12
C THR A 154 6.19 10.41 -19.06
N GLN A 155 5.66 9.32 -18.51
CA GLN A 155 5.33 8.11 -19.25
C GLN A 155 4.32 7.28 -18.47
N ASN A 156 3.28 6.80 -19.14
CA ASN A 156 2.37 5.83 -18.54
C ASN A 156 3.07 4.47 -18.44
N ASN A 157 2.92 3.82 -17.28
CA ASN A 157 3.43 2.48 -17.04
C ASN A 157 2.24 1.52 -16.96
N PHE A 158 2.29 0.44 -17.73
CA PHE A 158 1.22 -0.53 -17.75
C PHE A 158 1.75 -1.88 -17.29
N TRP A 159 0.96 -2.51 -16.43
CA TRP A 159 0.98 -3.90 -15.99
C TRP A 159 2.30 -4.43 -15.43
N GLY A 160 2.20 -5.10 -14.29
CA GLY A 160 3.38 -5.72 -13.70
C GLY A 160 3.15 -6.28 -12.33
N ARG A 161 4.18 -6.92 -11.82
CA ARG A 161 4.23 -7.56 -10.53
C ARG A 161 5.53 -7.21 -9.86
N PHE A 162 5.44 -6.66 -8.67
CA PHE A 162 6.56 -6.37 -7.78
C PHE A 162 6.24 -6.96 -6.42
N VAL A 163 6.74 -8.17 -6.17
CA VAL A 163 6.27 -8.98 -5.05
C VAL A 163 7.41 -9.64 -4.30
N ASN A 164 7.07 -10.08 -3.08
CA ASN A 164 7.89 -10.96 -2.26
C ASN A 164 9.24 -10.34 -1.84
N LEU A 165 9.21 -9.03 -1.57
CA LEU A 165 10.39 -8.25 -1.20
C LEU A 165 10.16 -7.48 0.10
N GLU A 166 11.20 -7.44 0.93
CA GLU A 166 11.33 -6.55 2.07
C GLU A 166 12.26 -5.37 1.73
N ILE A 167 11.92 -4.18 2.23
CA ILE A 167 12.71 -2.96 2.08
C ILE A 167 12.93 -2.38 3.48
N ASP A 168 14.19 -2.32 3.91
CA ASP A 168 14.57 -1.78 5.20
C ASP A 168 15.37 -0.50 5.05
N ALA A 169 14.95 0.54 5.75
CA ALA A 169 15.63 1.81 5.81
C ALA A 169 15.63 2.39 7.23
N ASN A 170 16.47 3.40 7.44
CA ASN A 170 16.51 4.19 8.66
C ASN A 170 16.84 5.65 8.29
N VAL A 171 15.90 6.31 7.62
CA VAL A 171 16.10 7.64 7.00
C VAL A 171 15.01 8.62 7.38
N ASP A 172 15.38 9.89 7.50
CA ASP A 172 14.45 11.01 7.70
C ASP A 172 13.80 11.42 6.36
N GLY A 173 12.88 10.57 5.89
CA GLY A 173 12.21 10.68 4.60
C GLY A 173 11.44 9.41 4.24
N VAL A 174 11.02 9.29 2.99
CA VAL A 174 10.34 8.10 2.47
C VAL A 174 11.33 6.95 2.30
N ALA A 175 11.04 5.73 2.79
CA ALA A 175 11.90 4.57 2.52
C ALA A 175 11.67 4.03 1.09
N ALA A 176 10.42 3.78 0.71
CA ALA A 176 10.05 3.31 -0.62
C ALA A 176 9.02 4.22 -1.30
N GLN A 177 9.27 4.59 -2.55
CA GLN A 177 8.34 5.37 -3.35
C GLN A 177 8.01 4.65 -4.66
N PHE A 178 6.72 4.50 -4.93
CA PHE A 178 6.19 3.98 -6.18
C PHE A 178 5.52 5.13 -6.95
N GLY A 179 5.98 5.42 -8.15
CA GLY A 179 5.56 6.57 -8.96
C GLY A 179 6.17 7.90 -8.51
N ARG A 180 6.21 8.87 -9.42
CA ARG A 180 6.73 10.23 -9.20
C ARG A 180 5.78 11.07 -8.34
N THR A 181 6.37 12.00 -7.59
CA THR A 181 5.63 12.97 -6.77
C THR A 181 4.79 13.96 -7.58
N ASP A 182 5.15 14.21 -8.85
CA ASP A 182 4.37 15.06 -9.76
C ASP A 182 3.20 14.33 -10.44
N LEU A 183 3.05 13.03 -10.15
CA LEU A 183 1.96 12.16 -10.62
C LEU A 183 1.93 11.97 -12.15
N GLN A 184 3.05 12.22 -12.84
CA GLN A 184 3.17 12.19 -14.31
C GLN A 184 3.59 10.83 -14.88
N ASP A 185 3.73 9.80 -14.06
CA ASP A 185 4.02 8.42 -14.47
C ASP A 185 2.95 7.42 -13.98
N PRO A 186 1.69 7.63 -14.39
CA PRO A 186 0.58 6.82 -13.90
C PRO A 186 0.84 5.34 -14.18
N THR A 187 0.70 4.52 -13.14
CA THR A 187 0.91 3.08 -13.20
C THR A 187 -0.42 2.35 -13.07
N ASN A 188 -0.74 1.47 -14.02
CA ASN A 188 -2.03 0.77 -14.05
C ASN A 188 -1.85 -0.75 -14.04
N ASP A 189 -2.77 -1.45 -13.37
CA ASP A 189 -2.86 -2.92 -13.32
C ASP A 189 -1.60 -3.61 -12.77
N PHE A 190 -1.08 -3.08 -11.66
CA PHE A 190 0.08 -3.63 -10.97
C PHE A 190 -0.32 -4.52 -9.79
N VAL A 191 0.50 -5.51 -9.50
CA VAL A 191 0.46 -6.25 -8.24
C VAL A 191 1.68 -5.86 -7.42
N ILE A 192 1.46 -5.19 -6.29
CA ILE A 192 2.52 -4.76 -5.37
C ILE A 192 2.35 -5.53 -4.07
N THR A 193 3.34 -6.34 -3.69
CA THR A 193 3.34 -7.08 -2.42
C THR A 193 4.69 -6.93 -1.73
N VAL A 194 4.75 -6.04 -0.74
CA VAL A 194 6.00 -5.64 -0.09
C VAL A 194 5.81 -5.44 1.41
N ASN A 195 6.90 -5.67 2.15
CA ASN A 195 7.05 -5.20 3.52
C ASN A 195 8.08 -4.06 3.52
N VAL A 196 7.73 -2.90 4.08
CA VAL A 196 8.62 -1.74 4.13
C VAL A 196 8.76 -1.28 5.56
N THR A 197 9.99 -1.25 6.06
CA THR A 197 10.33 -0.74 7.38
C THR A 197 11.18 0.52 7.24
N ASN A 198 10.74 1.61 7.87
CA ASN A 198 11.59 2.78 8.12
C ASN A 198 11.76 3.00 9.62
N ALA A 199 12.89 2.55 10.16
CA ALA A 199 13.17 2.60 11.60
C ALA A 199 13.47 4.02 12.14
N SER A 200 13.55 5.02 11.25
CA SER A 200 13.83 6.40 11.65
C SER A 200 12.71 6.96 12.52
N THR A 201 13.11 7.67 13.58
CA THR A 201 12.20 8.44 14.45
C THR A 201 12.07 9.90 14.04
N GLY A 202 12.76 10.29 12.95
CA GLY A 202 12.75 11.64 12.40
C GLY A 202 11.36 12.09 11.96
N GLY A 203 11.14 13.41 12.01
CA GLY A 203 9.84 14.00 11.68
C GLY A 203 9.47 13.96 10.20
N GLY A 204 10.41 13.54 9.34
CA GLY A 204 10.27 13.30 7.89
C GLY A 204 10.02 11.83 7.51
N ALA A 205 10.10 10.90 8.46
CA ALA A 205 10.11 9.47 8.14
C ALA A 205 8.74 8.94 7.67
N GLN A 206 8.75 8.16 6.58
CA GLN A 206 7.60 7.40 6.05
C GLN A 206 8.09 6.02 5.57
N ALA A 207 7.25 4.99 5.69
CA ALA A 207 7.61 3.69 5.13
C ALA A 207 7.43 3.71 3.61
N ILE A 208 6.21 3.97 3.13
CA ILE A 208 5.91 3.87 1.71
C ILE A 208 4.94 4.95 1.23
N VAL A 209 5.26 5.50 0.05
CA VAL A 209 4.40 6.42 -0.69
C VAL A 209 4.09 5.83 -2.05
N LEU A 210 2.80 5.75 -2.39
CA LEU A 210 2.31 5.31 -3.69
C LEU A 210 1.66 6.49 -4.42
N ASN A 211 2.17 6.81 -5.61
CA ASN A 211 1.76 7.96 -6.41
C ASN A 211 1.16 7.49 -7.74
N ALA A 212 -0.06 7.95 -8.05
CA ALA A 212 -0.72 7.71 -9.33
C ALA A 212 -0.82 6.21 -9.71
N ILE A 213 -1.22 5.37 -8.75
CA ILE A 213 -1.41 3.94 -8.95
C ILE A 213 -2.90 3.63 -9.20
N TYR A 214 -3.22 2.95 -10.28
CA TYR A 214 -4.58 2.72 -10.74
C TYR A 214 -4.89 1.23 -10.90
N SER A 215 -6.12 0.84 -10.58
CA SER A 215 -6.68 -0.51 -10.81
C SER A 215 -5.77 -1.64 -10.37
N SER A 216 -5.03 -1.45 -9.28
CA SER A 216 -3.93 -2.34 -8.85
C SER A 216 -4.29 -3.16 -7.61
N LEU A 217 -3.61 -4.30 -7.43
CA LEU A 217 -3.68 -5.11 -6.21
C LEU A 217 -2.50 -4.76 -5.30
N LEU A 218 -2.79 -4.23 -4.11
CA LEU A 218 -1.80 -3.77 -3.14
C LEU A 218 -1.90 -4.61 -1.87
N ASN A 219 -0.82 -5.32 -1.53
CA ASN A 219 -0.66 -6.06 -0.28
C ASN A 219 0.59 -5.54 0.43
N ILE A 220 0.41 -4.53 1.27
CA ILE A 220 1.53 -3.72 1.76
C ILE A 220 1.54 -3.75 3.28
N VAL A 221 2.69 -4.10 3.84
CA VAL A 221 3.01 -3.83 5.25
C VAL A 221 3.94 -2.63 5.28
N GLY A 222 3.61 -1.60 6.05
CA GLY A 222 4.38 -0.38 6.13
C GLY A 222 4.59 -0.01 7.60
N ASN A 223 5.80 -0.14 8.10
CA ASN A 223 6.14 0.20 9.48
C ASN A 223 7.08 1.40 9.51
N CYS A 224 6.76 2.41 10.30
CA CYS A 224 7.61 3.60 10.40
C CYS A 224 7.72 4.08 11.84
N GLY A 225 8.92 4.39 12.32
CA GLY A 225 9.17 4.88 13.68
C GLY A 225 8.89 6.37 13.90
N ALA A 226 8.31 7.07 12.93
CA ALA A 226 8.11 8.53 12.97
C ALA A 226 7.27 8.96 14.17
N THR A 227 7.76 9.96 14.91
CA THR A 227 7.10 10.54 16.10
C THR A 227 6.57 11.96 15.89
N GLY A 228 6.73 12.53 14.69
CA GLY A 228 6.26 13.89 14.32
C GLY A 228 4.84 13.93 13.72
N SER A 229 4.16 15.08 13.79
CA SER A 229 2.81 15.24 13.24
C SER A 229 2.83 15.37 11.71
N GLY A 230 1.95 14.64 11.03
CA GLY A 230 1.63 14.85 9.62
C GLY A 230 2.23 13.89 8.59
N LEU A 231 2.87 12.79 9.01
CA LEU A 231 3.41 11.79 8.08
C LEU A 231 2.87 10.38 8.35
N ALA A 232 2.51 9.71 7.24
CA ALA A 232 1.91 8.39 7.24
C ALA A 232 2.96 7.27 7.21
N ALA A 233 2.68 6.11 7.81
CA ALA A 233 3.41 4.88 7.46
C ALA A 233 3.13 4.51 5.99
N ILE A 234 1.86 4.50 5.59
CA ILE A 234 1.44 4.27 4.20
C ILE A 234 0.66 5.49 3.71
N GLN A 235 1.18 6.14 2.66
CA GLN A 235 0.50 7.23 1.99
C GLN A 235 0.12 6.85 0.56
N LEU A 236 -1.16 6.97 0.24
CA LEU A 236 -1.67 6.84 -1.11
C LEU A 236 -1.96 8.24 -1.66
N ASN A 237 -1.29 8.59 -2.76
CA ASN A 237 -1.47 9.82 -3.51
C ASN A 237 -2.06 9.49 -4.88
N ARG A 238 -3.26 10.01 -5.18
CA ARG A 238 -3.94 9.77 -6.46
C ARG A 238 -4.05 8.29 -6.84
N CYS A 239 -4.23 7.43 -5.85
CA CYS A 239 -4.45 6.00 -6.06
C CYS A 239 -5.93 5.74 -6.25
N ASN A 240 -6.34 5.16 -7.39
CA ASN A 240 -7.76 4.93 -7.67
C ASN A 240 -8.06 3.49 -8.09
N MET A 241 -9.24 3.02 -7.67
CA MET A 241 -9.78 1.70 -8.03
C MET A 241 -8.85 0.54 -7.63
N CYS A 242 -7.98 0.76 -6.65
CA CYS A 242 -7.07 -0.25 -6.12
C CYS A 242 -7.76 -1.08 -5.03
N ARG A 243 -7.24 -2.28 -4.80
CA ARG A 243 -7.75 -3.21 -3.79
C ARG A 243 -6.64 -4.00 -3.10
N GLY A 244 -6.96 -4.63 -1.98
CA GLY A 244 -6.06 -5.58 -1.30
C GLY A 244 -5.96 -5.36 0.21
N PHE A 245 -4.78 -5.55 0.78
CA PHE A 245 -4.51 -5.48 2.22
C PHE A 245 -3.44 -4.44 2.55
N LEU A 246 -3.71 -3.58 3.53
CA LEU A 246 -2.77 -2.56 4.00
C LEU A 246 -2.58 -2.67 5.52
N ALA A 247 -1.34 -2.89 5.96
CA ALA A 247 -0.97 -2.96 7.37
C ALA A 247 0.05 -1.86 7.73
N PRO A 248 -0.41 -0.63 7.97
CA PRO A 248 0.43 0.44 8.50
C PRO A 248 0.63 0.30 10.01
N GLY A 249 1.87 0.48 10.48
CA GLY A 249 2.22 0.31 11.89
C GLY A 249 3.28 1.27 12.43
N HIS A 250 3.27 1.41 13.76
CA HIS A 250 4.30 2.06 14.60
C HIS A 250 4.55 3.56 14.39
N CYS A 251 3.69 4.23 13.61
CA CYS A 251 3.82 5.64 13.25
C CYS A 251 2.77 6.52 13.96
N ASN A 252 2.83 7.84 13.75
CA ASN A 252 1.76 8.73 14.20
C ASN A 252 0.50 8.58 13.34
N GLN A 253 0.60 8.67 12.01
CA GLN A 253 -0.54 8.46 11.10
C GLN A 253 -0.41 7.13 10.36
N GLY A 254 -1.40 6.25 10.41
CA GLY A 254 -1.31 4.93 9.78
C GLY A 254 -1.43 4.98 8.26
N LEU A 255 -2.67 5.11 7.81
CA LEU A 255 -3.02 5.16 6.39
C LEU A 255 -3.53 6.55 6.02
N VAL A 256 -2.92 7.18 5.02
CA VAL A 256 -3.38 8.48 4.50
C VAL A 256 -3.80 8.33 3.04
N PHE A 257 -5.04 8.71 2.74
CA PHE A 257 -5.53 8.96 1.38
C PHE A 257 -5.40 10.45 1.06
N ALA A 258 -4.68 10.78 -0.02
CA ALA A 258 -4.44 12.15 -0.45
C ALA A 258 -4.49 12.31 -1.99
N ASN A 259 -4.65 13.54 -2.45
CA ASN A 259 -4.54 13.96 -3.84
C ASN A 259 -5.46 13.17 -4.80
N TYR A 260 -6.77 13.21 -4.60
CA TYR A 260 -7.74 12.49 -5.44
C TYR A 260 -7.57 10.97 -5.34
N CYS A 261 -7.59 10.40 -4.12
CA CYS A 261 -7.63 8.95 -3.91
C CYS A 261 -9.08 8.45 -3.88
N ASN A 262 -9.49 7.69 -4.89
CA ASN A 262 -10.91 7.42 -5.13
C ASN A 262 -11.25 5.97 -5.52
N GLY A 263 -12.34 5.45 -4.97
CA GLY A 263 -12.94 4.19 -5.42
C GLY A 263 -12.15 2.95 -5.02
N ASN A 264 -11.28 3.06 -4.02
CA ASN A 264 -10.45 1.95 -3.56
C ASN A 264 -11.23 1.04 -2.59
N SER A 265 -10.80 -0.22 -2.46
CA SER A 265 -11.40 -1.19 -1.53
C SER A 265 -10.33 -2.04 -0.82
N PHE A 266 -10.07 -1.77 0.46
CA PHE A 266 -9.00 -2.43 1.21
C PHE A 266 -9.50 -3.12 2.48
N SER A 267 -8.91 -4.26 2.82
CA SER A 267 -8.84 -4.73 4.21
C SER A 267 -7.63 -4.10 4.90
N ILE A 268 -7.70 -3.88 6.21
CA ILE A 268 -6.63 -3.17 6.94
C ILE A 268 -6.21 -3.87 8.23
N ASP A 269 -4.99 -3.60 8.68
CA ASP A 269 -4.52 -3.93 10.03
C ASP A 269 -3.63 -2.79 10.54
N ILE A 270 -4.23 -1.84 11.27
CA ILE A 270 -3.60 -0.58 11.63
C ILE A 270 -3.27 -0.58 13.13
N GLU A 271 -1.99 -0.43 13.46
CA GLU A 271 -1.50 -0.28 14.85
C GLU A 271 -0.59 0.94 14.98
N VAL A 272 -1.14 2.07 15.40
CA VAL A 272 -0.45 3.39 15.34
C VAL A 272 -0.72 4.24 16.56
N LEU A 273 0.04 5.32 16.75
CA LEU A 273 0.02 6.13 17.97
C LEU A 273 -1.07 7.22 17.96
N GLU A 274 -1.19 7.98 16.87
CA GLU A 274 -2.02 9.18 16.83
C GLU A 274 -3.30 8.98 16.03
N THR A 275 -3.22 8.78 14.71
CA THR A 275 -4.40 8.66 13.84
C THR A 275 -4.33 7.41 12.96
N GLY A 276 -5.35 6.56 13.02
CA GLY A 276 -5.43 5.33 12.24
C GLY A 276 -5.51 5.56 10.73
N LEU A 277 -6.62 6.15 10.27
CA LEU A 277 -6.88 6.46 8.86
C LEU A 277 -7.17 7.94 8.68
N VAL A 278 -6.61 8.57 7.64
CA VAL A 278 -6.85 9.97 7.29
C VAL A 278 -7.32 10.08 5.83
N GLN A 279 -8.36 10.87 5.57
CA GLN A 279 -8.65 11.41 4.25
C GLN A 279 -8.28 12.89 4.19
N ALA A 280 -7.18 13.19 3.52
CA ALA A 280 -6.51 14.48 3.61
C ALA A 280 -7.22 15.62 2.86
N ASP A 281 -8.05 15.32 1.86
CA ASP A 281 -8.73 16.31 1.03
C ASP A 281 -10.07 15.81 0.46
N ASN A 282 -10.91 16.76 0.00
CA ASN A 282 -12.30 16.50 -0.44
C ASN A 282 -12.39 15.69 -1.73
N THR A 283 -11.28 15.56 -2.43
CA THR A 283 -11.21 14.74 -3.64
C THR A 283 -10.93 13.27 -3.34
N CYS A 284 -10.55 12.96 -2.10
CA CYS A 284 -10.43 11.59 -1.61
C CYS A 284 -11.82 11.05 -1.24
N ALA A 285 -12.42 10.23 -2.08
CA ALA A 285 -13.84 9.87 -1.99
C ALA A 285 -14.13 8.44 -2.43
N TYR A 286 -15.28 7.91 -2.02
CA TYR A 286 -15.79 6.58 -2.40
C TYR A 286 -14.83 5.43 -2.10
N ASN A 287 -13.93 5.62 -1.13
CA ASN A 287 -13.07 4.55 -0.64
C ASN A 287 -13.88 3.64 0.30
N GLU A 288 -13.51 2.38 0.32
CA GLU A 288 -14.15 1.37 1.16
C GLU A 288 -13.10 0.59 1.94
N ILE A 289 -13.34 0.44 3.24
CA ILE A 289 -12.59 -0.47 4.11
C ILE A 289 -13.47 -1.68 4.41
N VAL A 290 -12.94 -2.88 4.19
CA VAL A 290 -13.66 -4.15 4.27
C VAL A 290 -12.90 -5.12 5.17
N GLY A 291 -13.38 -5.30 6.40
CA GLY A 291 -12.71 -6.12 7.40
C GLY A 291 -11.51 -5.43 8.02
N GLY A 292 -10.87 -6.12 8.96
CA GLY A 292 -9.63 -5.66 9.57
C GLY A 292 -9.79 -4.92 10.89
N VAL A 293 -8.68 -4.35 11.38
CA VAL A 293 -8.58 -3.73 12.69
C VAL A 293 -7.94 -2.34 12.58
N ILE A 294 -8.42 -1.39 13.38
CA ILE A 294 -7.70 -0.18 13.77
C ILE A 294 -7.54 -0.22 15.28
N ALA A 295 -6.30 -0.31 15.76
CA ALA A 295 -5.97 -0.47 17.17
C ALA A 295 -4.94 0.56 17.64
N ASN A 296 -5.00 0.85 18.95
CA ASN A 296 -4.01 1.63 19.72
C ASN A 296 -3.80 3.09 19.31
N SER A 297 -4.66 3.67 18.45
CA SER A 297 -4.56 5.05 17.98
C SER A 297 -5.38 6.04 18.80
N SER A 298 -4.89 7.26 19.02
CA SER A 298 -5.67 8.32 19.69
C SER A 298 -6.97 8.69 18.93
N VAL A 299 -6.91 8.71 17.59
CA VAL A 299 -8.00 8.97 16.65
C VAL A 299 -8.11 7.77 15.71
N GLY A 300 -9.26 7.11 15.65
CA GLY A 300 -9.47 6.00 14.71
C GLY A 300 -9.45 6.48 13.26
N ILE A 301 -10.30 7.45 12.93
CA ILE A 301 -10.48 7.97 11.58
C ILE A 301 -10.54 9.50 11.60
N ASP A 302 -9.76 10.14 10.74
CA ASP A 302 -9.86 11.56 10.44
C ASP A 302 -10.37 11.77 9.01
N ASN A 303 -11.64 12.18 8.89
CA ASN A 303 -12.29 12.49 7.61
C ASN A 303 -12.64 13.99 7.49
N HIS A 304 -11.91 14.88 8.19
CA HIS A 304 -12.26 16.30 8.27
C HIS A 304 -12.38 17.02 6.92
N LYS A 305 -11.56 16.61 5.93
CA LYS A 305 -11.56 17.18 4.58
C LYS A 305 -12.06 16.20 3.52
N GLY A 306 -12.17 14.91 3.81
CA GLY A 306 -12.46 13.88 2.82
C GLY A 306 -13.89 13.82 2.32
N GLY A 307 -14.07 13.13 1.20
CA GLY A 307 -15.37 12.75 0.66
C GLY A 307 -15.95 11.50 1.36
N PRO A 308 -16.92 10.82 0.72
CA PRO A 308 -17.53 9.62 1.30
C PRO A 308 -16.51 8.49 1.55
N LEU A 309 -16.57 7.88 2.75
CA LEU A 309 -15.81 6.69 3.14
C LEU A 309 -16.78 5.63 3.64
N ARG A 310 -16.67 4.40 3.15
CA ARG A 310 -17.48 3.28 3.61
C ARG A 310 -16.65 2.32 4.46
N LEU A 311 -17.15 1.95 5.62
CA LEU A 311 -16.54 0.94 6.50
C LEU A 311 -17.48 -0.26 6.60
N ARG A 312 -16.95 -1.47 6.41
CA ARG A 312 -17.70 -2.73 6.56
C ARG A 312 -16.91 -3.72 7.40
N ASN A 313 -17.49 -4.21 8.48
CA ASN A 313 -16.87 -5.22 9.36
C ASN A 313 -15.48 -4.84 9.89
N VAL A 314 -15.22 -3.55 10.11
CA VAL A 314 -13.95 -3.07 10.68
C VAL A 314 -14.07 -3.05 12.19
N LEU A 315 -13.11 -3.66 12.88
CA LEU A 315 -12.95 -3.52 14.33
C LEU A 315 -12.15 -2.26 14.63
N ILE A 316 -12.66 -1.39 15.49
CA ILE A 316 -11.94 -0.20 15.94
C ILE A 316 -11.87 -0.27 17.47
N GLY A 317 -10.66 -0.51 17.99
CA GLY A 317 -10.43 -0.80 19.42
C GLY A 317 -9.28 0.03 20.00
N GLY A 318 -9.31 0.29 21.31
CA GLY A 318 -8.24 1.01 21.98
C GLY A 318 -8.06 2.47 21.54
N VAL A 319 -9.09 3.10 20.98
CA VAL A 319 -9.04 4.50 20.51
C VAL A 319 -9.63 5.48 21.52
N THR A 320 -9.03 6.68 21.62
CA THR A 320 -9.56 7.75 22.49
C THR A 320 -10.72 8.49 21.82
N SER A 321 -10.70 8.59 20.49
CA SER A 321 -11.79 9.14 19.69
C SER A 321 -11.95 8.35 18.40
N LEU A 322 -13.19 8.13 17.97
CA LEU A 322 -13.47 7.44 16.72
C LEU A 322 -13.26 8.37 15.52
N LEU A 323 -13.67 9.64 15.66
CA LEU A 323 -13.64 10.67 14.62
C LEU A 323 -13.12 12.00 15.18
N SER A 324 -12.21 12.65 14.47
CA SER A 324 -11.80 14.03 14.75
C SER A 324 -12.58 15.04 13.89
N ASN A 325 -13.35 15.92 14.56
CA ASN A 325 -13.89 17.23 14.10
C ASN A 325 -14.76 17.31 12.80
N PRO A 326 -16.06 17.65 12.90
CA PRO A 326 -17.01 17.65 11.77
C PRO A 326 -17.11 19.03 11.10
N ASN A 327 -16.28 19.32 10.12
CA ASN A 327 -16.64 20.34 9.12
C ASN A 327 -16.86 19.75 7.73
N ALA A 328 -17.11 18.44 7.65
CA ALA A 328 -17.52 17.77 6.43
C ALA A 328 -18.96 18.18 6.06
N GLN A 329 -19.11 19.31 5.39
CA GLN A 329 -20.40 19.81 4.90
C GLN A 329 -21.03 18.93 3.80
N ASP A 330 -20.35 17.90 3.28
CA ASP A 330 -20.81 17.17 2.07
C ASP A 330 -20.72 15.63 2.15
N ALA A 331 -20.84 15.04 3.34
CA ALA A 331 -21.02 13.58 3.45
C ALA A 331 -22.48 13.17 3.17
N SER A 332 -23.02 13.50 2.00
CA SER A 332 -24.46 13.37 1.74
C SER A 332 -24.94 11.98 1.31
N TRP A 333 -24.08 10.99 1.03
CA TRP A 333 -24.52 9.70 0.44
C TRP A 333 -23.76 8.43 0.88
N GLY A 334 -22.86 8.51 1.87
CA GLY A 334 -22.04 7.37 2.31
C GLY A 334 -22.25 7.03 3.78
N GLY A 335 -22.88 5.91 4.07
CA GLY A 335 -23.13 5.50 5.45
C GLY A 335 -21.87 5.07 6.21
N TYR A 336 -21.70 5.56 7.44
CA TYR A 336 -20.63 5.17 8.37
C TYR A 336 -21.07 3.93 9.15
N GLY A 337 -20.26 2.87 9.21
CA GLY A 337 -20.58 1.63 9.92
C GLY A 337 -19.53 1.25 10.95
N VAL A 338 -19.89 1.14 12.23
CA VAL A 338 -18.98 0.69 13.29
C VAL A 338 -19.53 -0.60 13.92
N THR A 339 -18.65 -1.57 14.19
CA THR A 339 -19.00 -2.81 14.90
C THR A 339 -18.39 -2.80 16.30
N ILE A 340 -19.21 -3.06 17.32
CA ILE A 340 -18.78 -3.21 18.72
C ILE A 340 -18.72 -4.70 19.06
N ASP A 341 -17.65 -5.19 19.68
CA ASP A 341 -17.43 -6.60 20.06
C ASP A 341 -16.98 -6.75 21.53
N ASP A 342 -17.01 -7.97 22.06
CA ASP A 342 -16.78 -8.36 23.46
C ASP A 342 -15.31 -8.34 23.92
N SER A 343 -14.37 -7.78 23.16
CA SER A 343 -12.92 -7.97 23.37
C SER A 343 -12.31 -7.32 24.63
N GLY A 344 -13.12 -6.94 25.63
CA GLY A 344 -12.64 -6.44 26.92
C GLY A 344 -11.97 -5.05 26.87
N GLN A 345 -11.85 -4.47 25.68
CA GLN A 345 -11.37 -3.11 25.44
C GLN A 345 -12.46 -2.23 24.81
N ASN A 346 -13.71 -2.42 25.22
CA ASN A 346 -14.80 -1.54 24.81
C ASN A 346 -14.51 -0.13 25.31
N PRO A 347 -14.32 0.87 24.42
CA PRO A 347 -14.02 2.23 24.84
C PRO A 347 -15.19 2.78 25.65
N THR A 348 -14.95 2.99 26.93
CA THR A 348 -15.87 3.65 27.84
C THR A 348 -15.99 5.11 27.41
N GLY A 349 -17.01 5.41 26.60
CA GLY A 349 -17.31 6.78 26.16
C GLY A 349 -16.69 7.12 24.82
N PHE A 350 -17.39 6.78 23.74
CA PHE A 350 -17.15 7.41 22.44
C PHE A 350 -17.89 8.75 22.38
N SER A 351 -17.37 9.70 21.63
CA SER A 351 -18.13 10.86 21.15
C SER A 351 -18.21 10.77 19.64
N MET A 352 -19.42 10.85 19.08
CA MET A 352 -19.55 11.13 17.65
C MET A 352 -19.69 12.66 17.50
N PRO A 353 -19.10 13.25 16.47
CA PRO A 353 -19.33 14.66 16.17
C PRO A 353 -20.67 14.87 15.41
N SER A 354 -21.08 16.13 15.21
CA SER A 354 -22.25 16.47 14.39
C SER A 354 -22.12 15.96 12.96
N MET A 355 -23.14 15.26 12.45
CA MET A 355 -23.13 14.73 11.09
C MET A 355 -24.26 15.35 10.26
N PRO A 356 -24.02 15.69 8.98
CA PRO A 356 -25.10 16.01 8.05
C PRO A 356 -25.99 14.78 7.81
N GLY A 357 -27.23 15.01 7.39
CA GLY A 357 -28.33 14.03 7.40
C GLY A 357 -28.04 12.68 6.75
N GLY A 358 -28.13 11.62 7.56
CA GLY A 358 -28.32 10.23 7.13
C GLY A 358 -27.04 9.38 7.03
N GLY A 359 -27.12 8.13 7.50
CA GLY A 359 -26.20 7.07 7.07
C GLY A 359 -25.27 6.46 8.12
N VAL A 360 -25.16 7.03 9.33
CA VAL A 360 -24.37 6.37 10.39
C VAL A 360 -25.15 5.19 10.97
N TRP A 361 -24.52 4.03 11.06
CA TRP A 361 -25.02 2.86 11.75
C TRP A 361 -23.95 2.24 12.66
N VAL A 362 -24.38 1.71 13.80
CA VAL A 362 -23.52 0.97 14.73
C VAL A 362 -24.19 -0.37 15.01
N LEU A 363 -23.45 -1.46 14.83
CA LEU A 363 -23.92 -2.83 15.07
C LEU A 363 -23.36 -3.35 16.40
N ASN A 364 -24.23 -3.85 17.27
CA ASN A 364 -23.82 -4.62 18.43
C ASN A 364 -23.54 -6.08 18.01
N LYS A 365 -22.27 -6.49 17.92
CA LYS A 365 -21.86 -7.90 17.76
C LYS A 365 -21.44 -8.56 19.08
N SER A 366 -21.38 -7.81 20.17
CA SER A 366 -21.17 -8.37 21.50
C SER A 366 -22.29 -9.39 21.80
N CYS A 367 -21.94 -10.43 22.54
CA CYS A 367 -22.88 -11.42 23.05
C CYS A 367 -23.73 -10.86 24.19
N GLN A 368 -23.52 -9.60 24.58
CA GLN A 368 -24.22 -8.92 25.67
C GLN A 368 -24.99 -7.69 25.19
N PRO A 369 -26.11 -7.34 25.83
CA PRO A 369 -26.79 -6.07 25.59
C PRO A 369 -25.88 -4.88 25.93
N GLN A 370 -25.94 -3.84 25.10
CA GLN A 370 -25.17 -2.62 25.28
C GLN A 370 -26.10 -1.46 25.63
N TRP A 371 -25.85 -0.74 26.71
CA TRP A 371 -26.50 0.53 26.99
C TRP A 371 -25.86 1.64 26.16
N ILE A 372 -26.71 2.46 25.56
CA ILE A 372 -26.35 3.60 24.74
C ILE A 372 -26.93 4.84 25.39
N ALA A 373 -26.09 5.84 25.63
CA ALA A 373 -26.50 7.17 26.04
C ALA A 373 -26.05 8.21 25.01
N ILE A 374 -26.99 9.03 24.56
CA ILE A 374 -26.77 10.15 23.65
C ILE A 374 -26.91 11.43 24.43
N SER A 375 -25.94 12.34 24.30
CA SER A 375 -25.96 13.68 24.91
C SER A 375 -25.54 14.74 23.89
N GLY A 376 -26.00 15.99 24.04
CA GLY A 376 -25.65 17.08 23.12
C GLY A 376 -26.80 18.07 22.90
N THR A 377 -26.53 19.15 22.15
CA THR A 377 -27.54 20.15 21.77
C THR A 377 -28.11 19.82 20.40
N SER A 378 -29.41 19.52 20.34
CA SER A 378 -30.16 19.48 19.08
C SER A 378 -30.41 20.92 18.63
N GLY A 379 -29.64 21.41 17.66
CA GLY A 379 -29.93 22.67 17.02
C GLY A 379 -31.18 22.53 16.16
N SER A 380 -32.36 22.84 16.71
CA SER A 380 -33.67 23.06 16.04
C SER A 380 -34.21 22.07 14.98
N ASP A 381 -33.45 21.06 14.55
CA ASP A 381 -33.81 20.13 13.49
C ASP A 381 -34.14 18.72 14.04
N SER A 382 -35.11 18.08 13.40
CA SER A 382 -35.64 16.76 13.76
C SER A 382 -34.56 15.68 13.73
N PHE A 383 -34.19 15.16 14.89
CA PHE A 383 -33.31 14.01 15.07
C PHE A 383 -34.15 12.73 15.19
N GLN A 384 -33.70 11.63 14.60
CA GLN A 384 -34.26 10.29 14.81
C GLN A 384 -33.16 9.24 14.92
N VAL A 385 -33.27 8.40 15.94
CA VAL A 385 -32.48 7.17 16.12
C VAL A 385 -33.39 6.00 15.84
N ARG A 386 -32.95 5.10 14.96
CA ARG A 386 -33.70 3.90 14.60
C ARG A 386 -32.92 2.66 14.98
N VAL A 387 -33.56 1.67 15.57
CA VAL A 387 -32.96 0.35 15.83
C VAL A 387 -33.61 -0.67 14.91
N ARG A 388 -32.81 -1.54 14.30
CA ARG A 388 -33.29 -2.66 13.48
C ARG A 388 -32.41 -3.88 13.69
N SER A 389 -32.93 -5.06 13.37
CA SER A 389 -32.10 -6.27 13.33
C SER A 389 -31.08 -6.19 12.19
N TRP A 390 -29.89 -6.77 12.38
CA TRP A 390 -28.94 -6.97 11.29
C TRP A 390 -29.49 -7.84 10.15
N TYR A 391 -30.38 -8.79 10.48
CA TYR A 391 -30.92 -9.75 9.54
C TYR A 391 -32.12 -9.22 8.73
N ASP A 392 -32.65 -8.04 9.06
CA ASP A 392 -33.81 -7.45 8.39
C ASP A 392 -33.47 -6.08 7.79
N PHE A 393 -33.20 -6.06 6.48
CA PHE A 393 -32.95 -4.85 5.71
C PHE A 393 -34.23 -4.20 5.16
N SER A 394 -35.41 -4.80 5.41
CA SER A 394 -36.67 -4.44 4.75
C SER A 394 -37.56 -3.48 5.54
N SER A 395 -37.31 -3.31 6.85
CA SER A 395 -38.03 -2.35 7.69
C SER A 395 -37.22 -1.08 7.94
N GLU A 396 -37.82 0.07 7.71
CA GLU A 396 -37.46 1.31 8.40
C GLU A 396 -37.43 1.03 9.92
N GLY A 397 -36.25 0.94 10.53
CA GLY A 397 -36.11 0.52 11.93
C GLY A 397 -36.96 1.32 12.93
N THR A 398 -37.22 0.75 14.10
CA THR A 398 -38.02 1.36 15.17
C THR A 398 -37.35 2.61 15.69
N ILE A 399 -38.06 3.75 15.68
CA ILE A 399 -37.55 4.99 16.28
C ILE A 399 -37.46 4.79 17.80
N VAL A 400 -36.24 4.83 18.34
CA VAL A 400 -35.96 4.69 19.78
C VAL A 400 -35.66 6.03 20.46
N ALA A 401 -35.36 7.07 19.68
CA ALA A 401 -35.20 8.42 20.20
C ALA A 401 -35.44 9.48 19.12
N SER A 402 -36.00 10.63 19.52
CA SER A 402 -36.20 11.80 18.67
C SER A 402 -35.72 13.12 19.28
N GLY A 403 -34.95 13.05 20.37
CA GLY A 403 -34.24 14.19 20.96
C GLY A 403 -33.06 13.72 21.82
N ALA A 404 -32.09 14.61 22.07
CA ALA A 404 -31.03 14.41 23.06
C ALA A 404 -31.26 15.33 24.27
N PRO A 405 -30.88 14.91 25.50
CA PRO A 405 -30.26 13.63 25.83
C PRO A 405 -31.26 12.47 25.86
N CYS A 406 -30.81 11.27 25.49
CA CYS A 406 -31.62 10.05 25.56
C CYS A 406 -30.74 8.81 25.80
N GLY A 407 -31.33 7.70 26.20
CA GLY A 407 -30.60 6.43 26.26
C GLY A 407 -31.51 5.23 26.02
N PHE A 408 -30.93 4.17 25.47
CA PHE A 408 -31.63 2.94 25.10
C PHE A 408 -30.66 1.75 25.10
N VAL A 409 -31.21 0.55 25.09
CA VAL A 409 -30.43 -0.69 25.02
C VAL A 409 -30.40 -1.19 23.58
N LEU A 410 -29.24 -1.63 23.13
CA LEU A 410 -29.03 -2.32 21.86
C LEU A 410 -28.70 -3.79 22.15
N GLN A 411 -29.58 -4.69 21.72
CA GLN A 411 -29.41 -6.13 21.91
C GLN A 411 -28.31 -6.69 20.98
N PRO A 412 -27.73 -7.86 21.30
CA PRO A 412 -26.87 -8.58 20.39
C PRO A 412 -27.51 -8.76 19.00
N GLY A 413 -26.78 -8.40 17.95
CA GLY A 413 -27.24 -8.49 16.55
C GLY A 413 -28.17 -7.35 16.10
N GLU A 414 -28.47 -6.38 16.96
CA GLU A 414 -29.18 -5.16 16.57
C GLU A 414 -28.21 -4.08 16.10
N GLN A 415 -28.66 -3.31 15.11
CA GLN A 415 -27.98 -2.13 14.62
C GLN A 415 -28.81 -0.88 14.93
N VAL A 416 -28.14 0.17 15.39
CA VAL A 416 -28.72 1.50 15.48
C VAL A 416 -28.33 2.30 14.23
N CYS A 417 -29.26 3.08 13.70
CA CYS A 417 -29.07 3.98 12.58
C CYS A 417 -29.49 5.40 12.96
N TYR A 418 -28.75 6.38 12.46
CA TYR A 418 -28.99 7.81 12.70
C TYR A 418 -29.49 8.51 11.43
N SER A 419 -30.49 9.38 11.61
CA SER A 419 -30.92 10.35 10.60
C SER A 419 -31.24 11.70 11.27
N GLY A 420 -30.56 12.78 10.86
CA GLY A 420 -30.82 14.15 11.32
C GLY A 420 -29.76 15.13 10.82
N SER A 421 -30.10 16.41 10.68
CA SER A 421 -29.19 17.52 10.36
C SER A 421 -28.84 18.34 11.61
N GLY A 422 -27.67 18.98 11.63
CA GLY A 422 -27.41 20.11 12.53
C GLY A 422 -27.18 19.84 14.03
N ALA A 423 -27.14 18.58 14.49
CA ALA A 423 -26.97 18.25 15.91
C ALA A 423 -25.54 17.75 16.22
N SER A 424 -24.88 18.32 17.24
CA SER A 424 -23.62 17.80 17.82
C SER A 424 -23.94 16.83 18.95
N LEU A 425 -23.84 15.52 18.70
CA LEU A 425 -24.31 14.48 19.62
C LEU A 425 -23.18 13.53 20.04
N SER A 426 -22.86 13.47 21.32
CA SER A 426 -21.95 12.49 21.92
C SER A 426 -22.67 11.18 22.27
N TRP A 427 -22.00 10.03 22.13
CA TRP A 427 -22.59 8.68 22.26
C TRP A 427 -21.77 7.78 23.20
N THR A 428 -22.20 7.68 24.45
CA THR A 428 -21.57 6.79 25.42
C THR A 428 -22.16 5.38 25.35
N TRP A 429 -21.28 4.38 25.27
CA TRP A 429 -21.62 2.97 25.25
C TRP A 429 -21.16 2.31 26.53
N ARG A 430 -22.00 1.46 27.14
CA ARG A 430 -21.64 0.70 28.34
C ARG A 430 -22.21 -0.71 28.23
N PRO A 431 -21.40 -1.77 28.45
CA PRO A 431 -21.94 -3.11 28.62
C PRO A 431 -22.94 -3.12 29.76
N LEU A 432 -24.09 -3.75 29.56
CA LEU A 432 -24.97 -4.11 30.67
C LEU A 432 -24.45 -5.44 31.23
N LEU A 433 -23.96 -5.39 32.47
CA LEU A 433 -23.48 -6.56 33.22
C LEU A 433 -24.59 -7.58 33.46
#